data_AF-A0A5C7KYQ6-F1
#
_entry.id   AF-A0A5C7KYQ6-F1
#
_cell.length_a   1.000
_cell.length_b   1.000
_cell.length_c   1.000
_cell.angle_alpha   90.00
_cell.angle_beta   90.00
_cell.angle_gamma   90.00
#
_symmetry.space_group_name_H-M   'P 1'
#
loop_
_entity.id
_entity.type
_entity.pdbx_description
1 polymer ?
#
loop_
_entity_poly.entity_id
_entity_poly.type
_entity_poly.pdbx_seq_one_letter_code
_entity_poly.pdbx_strand_id
1 'polypeptide(L)'
;MSDTITVSLIGLIGVLLAAFVQWLVARFTVRNEADRLHKQLSTEFDLQQLSEWKTQFRQVLADLLAATDPEANPTPNKKQIIPLVLRAQLMLNPNLTAHGTVNSLINQLALKVNGWHGEPDQTAILRLHGQLLEAAREVMYRPRSDSSEG
;
A
#
# COMPACT_ATOMS: atom_id res chain seq x y z
N MET A 1 -11.53 -32.40 66.59
CA MET A 1 -12.01 -31.08 66.11
C MET A 1 -10.90 -30.28 65.42
N SER A 2 -9.63 -30.41 65.81
CA SER A 2 -8.48 -29.81 65.11
C SER A 2 -8.35 -30.23 63.65
N ASP A 3 -8.49 -31.53 63.36
CA ASP A 3 -8.12 -32.08 62.05
C ASP A 3 -9.09 -31.67 60.93
N THR A 4 -10.37 -31.49 61.27
CA THR A 4 -11.38 -30.97 60.34
C THR A 4 -11.09 -29.53 59.94
N ILE A 5 -10.62 -28.70 60.89
CA ILE A 5 -10.24 -27.30 60.62
C ILE A 5 -9.01 -27.27 59.71
N THR A 6 -8.03 -28.14 59.93
CA THR A 6 -6.82 -28.24 59.10
C THR A 6 -7.16 -28.67 57.66
N VAL A 7 -8.01 -29.68 57.49
CA VAL A 7 -8.42 -30.16 56.16
C VAL A 7 -9.24 -29.11 55.40
N SER A 8 -10.16 -28.41 56.07
CA SER A 8 -10.92 -27.32 55.46
C SER A 8 -10.03 -26.14 55.05
N LEU A 9 -9.02 -25.79 55.85
CA LEU A 9 -8.06 -24.73 55.54
C LEU A 9 -7.21 -25.07 54.31
N ILE A 10 -6.73 -26.31 54.21
CA ILE A 10 -5.97 -26.79 53.04
C ILE A 10 -6.84 -26.74 51.78
N GLY A 11 -8.11 -27.16 51.86
CA GLY A 11 -9.05 -27.07 50.75
C GLY A 11 -9.27 -25.63 50.27
N LEU A 12 -9.39 -24.68 51.20
CA LEU A 12 -9.61 -23.27 50.90
C LEU A 12 -8.38 -22.63 50.23
N ILE A 13 -7.18 -22.96 50.70
CA ILE A 13 -5.91 -22.53 50.06
C ILE A 13 -5.80 -23.10 48.64
N GLY A 14 -6.16 -24.36 48.43
CA GLY A 14 -6.16 -24.98 47.11
C GLY A 14 -7.07 -24.27 46.12
N VAL A 15 -8.29 -23.90 46.54
CA VAL A 15 -9.23 -23.15 45.71
C VAL A 15 -8.71 -21.75 45.37
N LEU A 16 -8.11 -21.04 46.34
CA LEU A 16 -7.52 -19.72 46.10
C LEU A 16 -6.34 -19.76 45.12
N LEU A 17 -5.47 -20.77 45.24
CA LEU A 17 -4.37 -20.97 44.31
C LEU A 17 -4.87 -21.30 42.90
N ALA A 18 -5.87 -22.17 42.78
CA ALA A 18 -6.48 -22.49 41.49
C ALA A 18 -7.11 -21.24 40.83
N ALA A 19 -7.84 -20.44 41.60
CA ALA A 19 -8.43 -19.19 41.12
C ALA A 19 -7.37 -18.17 40.69
N PHE A 20 -6.27 -18.06 41.44
CA PHE A 20 -5.16 -17.16 41.10
C PHE A 20 -4.43 -17.58 39.82
N VAL A 21 -4.18 -18.88 39.65
CA VAL A 21 -3.59 -19.43 38.42
C VAL A 21 -4.53 -19.21 37.23
N GLN A 22 -5.82 -19.47 37.39
CA GLN A 22 -6.83 -19.20 36.35
C GLN A 22 -6.87 -17.72 35.97
N TRP A 23 -6.81 -16.81 36.95
CA TRP A 23 -6.76 -15.38 36.71
C TRP A 23 -5.49 -14.97 35.95
N LEU A 24 -4.33 -15.51 36.31
CA LEU A 24 -3.07 -15.27 35.60
C LEU A 24 -3.15 -15.75 34.16
N VAL A 25 -3.60 -16.99 33.92
CA VAL A 25 -3.77 -17.54 32.57
C VAL A 25 -4.72 -16.67 31.76
N ALA A 26 -5.88 -16.31 32.31
CA ALA A 26 -6.82 -15.41 31.64
C ALA A 26 -6.17 -14.06 31.29
N ARG A 27 -5.36 -13.49 32.19
CA ARG A 27 -4.68 -12.22 31.95
C ARG A 27 -3.61 -12.31 30.85
N PHE A 28 -2.85 -13.40 30.82
CA PHE A 28 -1.86 -13.65 29.76
C PHE A 28 -2.52 -13.93 28.42
N THR A 29 -3.57 -14.74 28.39
CA THR A 29 -4.33 -15.04 27.17
C THR A 29 -4.93 -13.77 26.57
N VAL A 30 -5.60 -12.93 27.38
CA VAL A 30 -6.18 -11.66 26.91
C VAL A 30 -5.12 -10.72 26.35
N ARG A 31 -3.93 -10.65 26.96
CA ARG A 31 -2.81 -9.84 26.43
C ARG A 31 -2.29 -10.37 25.10
N ASN A 32 -2.04 -11.67 25.01
CA ASN A 32 -1.54 -12.30 23.79
C ASN A 32 -2.55 -12.20 22.64
N GLU A 33 -3.84 -12.34 22.93
CA GLU A 33 -4.91 -12.13 21.94
C GLU A 33 -5.01 -10.67 21.50
N ALA A 34 -4.90 -9.72 22.42
CA ALA A 34 -4.89 -8.29 22.08
C ALA A 34 -3.70 -7.92 21.17
N ASP A 35 -2.50 -8.40 21.48
CA ASP A 35 -1.30 -8.16 20.65
C ASP A 35 -1.44 -8.81 19.27
N ARG A 36 -2.01 -10.01 19.20
CA ARG A 36 -2.28 -10.70 17.93
C ARG A 36 -3.30 -9.94 17.09
N LEU A 37 -4.42 -9.53 17.68
CA LEU A 37 -5.46 -8.75 17.01
C LEU A 37 -4.90 -7.42 16.51
N HIS A 38 -4.07 -6.74 17.31
CA HIS A 38 -3.45 -5.49 16.92
C HIS A 38 -2.55 -5.66 15.68
N LYS A 39 -1.72 -6.70 15.66
CA LYS A 39 -0.88 -7.02 14.49
C LYS A 39 -1.68 -7.41 13.25
N GLN A 40 -2.80 -8.12 13.43
CA GLN A 40 -3.69 -8.46 12.32
C GLN A 40 -4.35 -7.21 11.76
N LEU A 41 -4.92 -6.37 12.61
CA LEU A 41 -5.54 -5.10 12.22
C LEU A 41 -4.54 -4.17 11.52
N SER A 42 -3.31 -4.04 12.03
CA SER A 42 -2.31 -3.20 11.38
C SER A 42 -1.96 -3.72 9.99
N THR A 43 -1.81 -5.04 9.84
CA THR A 43 -1.52 -5.67 8.55
C THR A 43 -2.69 -5.49 7.57
N GLU A 44 -3.93 -5.66 8.03
CA GLU A 44 -5.14 -5.44 7.21
C GLU A 44 -5.25 -3.98 6.77
N PHE A 45 -4.96 -3.04 7.67
CA PHE A 45 -4.97 -1.61 7.37
C PHE A 45 -3.90 -1.24 6.34
N ASP A 46 -2.68 -1.74 6.48
CA ASP A 46 -1.60 -1.51 5.51
C ASP A 46 -1.95 -2.09 4.13
N LEU A 47 -2.53 -3.30 4.09
CA LEU A 47 -3.00 -3.92 2.86
C LEU A 47 -4.14 -3.12 2.21
N GLN A 48 -5.06 -2.60 3.01
CA GLN A 48 -6.14 -1.75 2.53
C GLN A 48 -5.59 -0.45 1.95
N GLN A 49 -4.72 0.25 2.67
CA GLN A 49 -4.08 1.47 2.17
C GLN A 49 -3.30 1.22 0.87
N LEU A 50 -2.57 0.12 0.79
CA LEU A 50 -1.85 -0.26 -0.43
C LEU A 50 -2.82 -0.54 -1.58
N SER A 51 -3.92 -1.24 -1.32
CA SER A 51 -4.96 -1.53 -2.32
C SER A 51 -5.64 -0.25 -2.83
N GLU A 52 -5.98 0.65 -1.93
CA GLU A 52 -6.55 1.97 -2.24
C GLU A 52 -5.58 2.80 -3.07
N TRP A 53 -4.33 2.89 -2.64
CA TRP A 53 -3.28 3.58 -3.38
C TRP A 53 -3.11 3.01 -4.79
N LYS A 54 -3.04 1.67 -4.95
CA LYS A 54 -2.94 1.02 -6.27
C LYS A 54 -4.13 1.35 -7.16
N THR A 55 -5.34 1.32 -6.60
CA THR A 55 -6.58 1.61 -7.33
C THR A 55 -6.60 3.05 -7.82
N GLN A 56 -6.28 4.00 -6.94
CA GLN A 56 -6.20 5.42 -7.28
C GLN A 56 -5.09 5.69 -8.31
N PHE A 57 -3.92 5.07 -8.14
CA PHE A 57 -2.78 5.27 -9.03
C PHE A 57 -3.08 4.74 -10.44
N ARG A 58 -3.69 3.55 -10.53
CA ARG A 58 -4.18 3.00 -11.80
C ARG A 58 -5.20 3.92 -12.46
N GLN A 59 -6.14 4.47 -11.70
CA GLN A 59 -7.14 5.39 -12.23
C GLN A 59 -6.49 6.66 -12.79
N VAL A 60 -5.59 7.30 -12.03
CA VAL A 60 -4.90 8.51 -12.47
C VAL A 60 -4.06 8.26 -13.73
N LEU A 61 -3.38 7.12 -13.81
CA LEU A 61 -2.62 6.74 -15.00
C LEU A 61 -3.54 6.49 -16.20
N ALA A 62 -4.66 5.79 -16.03
CA ALA A 62 -5.63 5.56 -17.10
C ALA A 62 -6.18 6.89 -17.64
N ASP A 63 -6.56 7.80 -16.75
CA ASP A 63 -7.04 9.14 -17.12
C ASP A 63 -5.95 9.96 -17.83
N LEU A 64 -4.70 9.86 -17.37
CA LEU A 64 -3.56 10.53 -18.00
C LEU A 64 -3.31 10.00 -19.41
N LEU A 65 -3.31 8.68 -19.59
CA LEU A 65 -3.11 8.05 -20.89
C LEU A 65 -4.23 8.44 -21.85
N ALA A 66 -5.49 8.37 -21.41
CA ALA A 66 -6.65 8.79 -22.22
C ALA A 66 -6.58 10.28 -22.62
N ALA A 67 -6.20 11.16 -21.69
CA ALA A 67 -6.08 12.59 -21.96
C ALA A 67 -4.88 12.95 -22.86
N THR A 68 -3.90 12.05 -22.99
CA THR A 68 -2.69 12.25 -23.81
C THR A 68 -2.68 11.42 -25.08
N ASP A 69 -3.73 10.63 -25.32
CA ASP A 69 -3.91 9.85 -26.54
C ASP A 69 -4.11 10.78 -27.75
N PRO A 70 -3.20 10.73 -28.75
CA PRO A 70 -3.29 11.60 -29.93
C PRO A 70 -4.49 11.29 -30.83
N GLU A 71 -5.02 10.06 -30.80
CA GLU A 71 -6.19 9.67 -31.59
C GLU A 71 -7.49 10.16 -30.94
N ALA A 72 -7.57 10.08 -29.61
CA ALA A 72 -8.73 10.57 -28.85
C ALA A 72 -8.73 12.09 -28.70
N ASN A 73 -7.55 12.72 -28.59
CA ASN A 73 -7.38 14.15 -28.36
C ASN A 73 -6.36 14.74 -29.35
N PRO A 74 -6.78 15.08 -30.59
CA PRO A 74 -5.90 15.65 -31.60
C PRO A 74 -5.27 16.99 -31.18
N THR A 75 -5.95 17.73 -30.30
CA THR A 75 -5.44 18.94 -29.67
C THR A 75 -5.32 18.73 -28.15
N PRO A 76 -4.09 18.71 -27.59
CA PRO A 76 -3.90 18.40 -26.19
C PRO A 76 -4.49 19.46 -25.26
N ASN A 77 -5.37 19.04 -24.35
CA ASN A 77 -5.93 19.92 -23.33
C ASN A 77 -5.01 20.02 -22.10
N LYS A 78 -4.10 21.00 -22.12
CA LYS A 78 -3.11 21.22 -21.05
C LYS A 78 -3.75 21.39 -19.67
N LYS A 79 -4.93 22.01 -19.60
CA LYS A 79 -5.66 22.22 -18.33
C LYS A 79 -6.11 20.90 -17.69
N GLN A 80 -6.28 19.85 -18.49
CA GLN A 80 -6.65 18.52 -18.01
C GLN A 80 -5.41 17.65 -17.74
N ILE A 81 -4.39 17.73 -18.61
CA ILE A 81 -3.19 16.88 -18.51
C ILE A 81 -2.31 17.27 -17.33
N ILE A 82 -2.06 18.56 -17.09
CA ILE A 82 -1.13 19.00 -16.03
C ILE A 82 -1.58 18.53 -14.63
N PRO A 83 -2.85 18.67 -14.22
CA PRO A 83 -3.31 18.14 -12.94
C PRO A 83 -3.13 16.62 -12.81
N LEU A 84 -3.33 15.86 -13.88
CA LEU A 84 -3.15 14.40 -13.89
C LEU A 84 -1.68 14.02 -13.71
N VAL A 85 -0.78 14.72 -14.40
CA VAL A 85 0.67 14.60 -14.22
C VAL A 85 1.05 14.84 -12.77
N LEU A 86 0.66 15.98 -12.19
CA LEU A 86 1.02 16.32 -10.81
C LEU A 86 0.44 15.33 -9.79
N ARG A 87 -0.80 14.87 -9.98
CA ARG A 87 -1.41 13.84 -9.14
C ARG A 87 -0.63 12.53 -9.20
N ALA A 88 -0.26 12.09 -10.40
CA ALA A 88 0.54 10.87 -10.56
C ALA A 88 1.89 11.01 -9.84
N GLN A 89 2.55 12.17 -9.96
CA GLN A 89 3.84 12.43 -9.32
C GLN A 89 3.76 12.43 -7.79
N LEU A 90 2.71 13.02 -7.21
CA LEU A 90 2.49 13.02 -5.76
C LEU A 90 2.29 11.63 -5.17
N MET A 91 1.79 10.68 -5.97
CA MET A 91 1.62 9.30 -5.55
C MET A 91 2.91 8.47 -5.62
N LEU A 92 3.97 8.99 -6.22
CA LEU A 92 5.24 8.30 -6.40
C LEU A 92 6.25 8.68 -5.33
N ASN A 93 7.05 7.70 -4.88
CA ASN A 93 8.13 7.94 -3.93
C ASN A 93 9.46 8.14 -4.69
N PRO A 94 10.07 9.35 -4.67
CA PRO A 94 11.28 9.63 -5.43
C PRO A 94 12.51 8.83 -4.97
N ASN A 95 12.49 8.26 -3.76
CA ASN A 95 13.59 7.46 -3.22
C ASN A 95 13.62 6.03 -3.77
N LEU A 96 12.58 5.59 -4.48
CA LEU A 96 12.51 4.25 -5.07
C LEU A 96 12.78 4.32 -6.57
N THR A 97 13.80 3.58 -7.05
CA THR A 97 14.24 3.61 -8.45
C THR A 97 13.10 3.38 -9.44
N ALA A 98 12.24 2.38 -9.20
CA ALA A 98 11.10 2.08 -10.08
C ALA A 98 10.09 3.25 -10.15
N HIS A 99 9.80 3.91 -9.03
CA HIS A 99 8.95 5.10 -8.99
C HIS A 99 9.61 6.29 -9.70
N GLY A 100 10.94 6.43 -9.57
CA GLY A 100 11.73 7.42 -10.31
C GLY A 100 11.62 7.24 -11.82
N THR A 101 11.68 6.00 -12.31
CA THR A 101 11.49 5.67 -13.73
C THR A 101 10.11 6.09 -14.23
N VAL A 102 9.05 5.73 -13.51
CA VAL A 102 7.66 6.13 -13.84
C VAL A 102 7.53 7.66 -13.86
N ASN A 103 8.08 8.35 -12.86
CA ASN A 103 8.04 9.81 -12.80
C ASN A 103 8.75 10.46 -14.01
N SER A 104 9.90 9.93 -14.42
CA SER A 104 10.61 10.39 -15.61
C SER A 104 9.78 10.20 -16.89
N LEU A 105 9.13 9.05 -17.05
CA LEU A 105 8.26 8.77 -18.19
C LEU A 105 7.03 9.69 -18.24
N ILE A 106 6.41 9.96 -17.09
CA ILE A 106 5.30 10.94 -16.98
C ILE A 106 5.76 12.33 -17.44
N ASN A 107 6.95 12.78 -17.02
CA ASN A 107 7.50 14.06 -17.44
C ASN A 107 7.79 14.10 -18.94
N GLN A 108 8.39 13.04 -19.49
CA GLN A 108 8.65 12.93 -20.91
C GLN A 108 7.35 12.97 -21.72
N LEU A 109 6.31 12.27 -21.27
CA LEU A 109 4.99 12.28 -21.88
C LEU A 109 4.39 13.69 -21.85
N ALA A 110 4.41 14.36 -20.70
CA ALA A 110 3.91 15.72 -20.56
C ALA A 110 4.64 16.71 -21.48
N LEU A 111 5.96 16.59 -21.61
CA LEU A 111 6.76 17.44 -22.49
C LEU A 111 6.44 17.20 -23.96
N LYS A 112 6.30 15.94 -24.38
CA LYS A 112 5.99 15.56 -25.76
C LYS A 112 4.59 16.00 -26.16
N VAL A 113 3.60 15.75 -25.31
CA VAL A 113 2.21 16.11 -25.57
C VAL A 113 2.03 17.63 -25.59
N ASN A 114 2.78 18.39 -24.78
CA ASN A 114 2.69 19.85 -24.77
C ASN A 114 3.27 20.55 -26.01
N GLY A 115 3.95 19.83 -26.90
CA GLY A 115 4.51 20.36 -28.14
C GLY A 115 5.62 21.40 -27.93
N TRP A 116 6.29 21.41 -26.77
CA TRP A 116 7.33 22.41 -26.47
C TRP A 116 8.54 22.33 -27.42
N HIS A 117 8.68 21.24 -28.18
CA HIS A 117 9.77 21.02 -29.15
C HIS A 117 9.26 20.88 -30.59
N GLY A 118 8.02 21.29 -30.90
CA GLY A 118 7.43 21.20 -32.25
C GLY A 118 6.10 20.43 -32.30
N GLU A 119 5.73 19.98 -33.49
CA GLU A 119 4.55 19.13 -33.74
C GLU A 119 4.59 17.88 -32.84
N PRO A 120 3.45 17.48 -32.24
CA PRO A 120 3.39 16.27 -31.42
C PRO A 120 3.71 15.03 -32.27
N ASP A 121 4.84 14.39 -31.98
CA ASP A 121 5.18 13.09 -32.57
C ASP A 121 4.29 12.00 -31.94
N GLN A 122 3.22 11.64 -32.64
CA GLN A 122 2.24 10.66 -32.20
C GLN A 122 2.89 9.30 -31.91
N THR A 123 3.86 8.88 -32.73
CA THR A 123 4.57 7.61 -32.52
C THR A 123 5.40 7.64 -31.24
N ALA A 124 6.05 8.77 -30.95
CA ALA A 124 6.77 8.92 -29.68
C ALA A 124 5.84 8.92 -28.47
N ILE A 125 4.65 9.54 -28.57
CA ILE A 125 3.65 9.55 -27.50
C ILE A 125 3.15 8.13 -27.20
N LEU A 126 2.75 7.38 -28.23
CA LEU A 126 2.30 5.99 -28.07
C LEU A 126 3.40 5.06 -27.55
N ARG A 127 4.65 5.28 -27.96
CA ARG A 127 5.80 4.56 -27.39
C ARG A 127 5.96 4.86 -25.90
N LEU A 128 5.81 6.13 -25.49
CA LEU A 128 5.86 6.52 -24.08
C LEU A 128 4.70 5.92 -23.28
N HIS A 129 3.50 5.80 -23.86
CA HIS A 129 2.37 5.10 -23.22
C HIS A 129 2.73 3.65 -22.89
N GLY A 130 3.29 2.90 -23.85
CA GLY A 130 3.71 1.52 -23.63
C GLY A 130 4.79 1.39 -22.56
N GLN A 131 5.81 2.25 -22.60
CA GLN A 131 6.88 2.27 -21.59
C GLN A 131 6.35 2.62 -20.19
N LEU A 132 5.44 3.60 -20.11
CA LEU A 132 4.83 4.02 -18.86
C LEU A 132 3.97 2.91 -18.25
N LEU A 133 3.20 2.20 -19.06
CA LEU A 133 2.39 1.05 -18.60
C LEU A 133 3.27 -0.06 -18.03
N GLU A 134 4.37 -0.40 -18.69
CA GLU A 134 5.28 -1.45 -18.24
C GLU A 134 5.97 -1.05 -16.92
N ALA A 135 6.52 0.16 -16.85
CA ALA A 135 7.14 0.67 -15.63
C ALA A 135 6.13 0.80 -14.46
N ALA A 136 4.90 1.22 -14.75
CA ALA A 136 3.84 1.33 -13.75
C ALA A 136 3.41 -0.05 -13.22
N ARG A 137 3.42 -1.10 -14.05
CA ARG A 137 3.17 -2.48 -13.60
C ARG A 137 4.22 -2.94 -12.61
N GLU A 138 5.50 -2.65 -12.84
CA GLU A 138 6.58 -2.99 -11.91
C GLU A 138 6.35 -2.35 -10.53
N VAL A 139 5.93 -1.09 -10.51
CA VAL A 139 5.60 -0.36 -9.29
C VAL A 139 4.36 -0.93 -8.58
N MET A 140 3.30 -1.28 -9.32
CA MET A 140 2.04 -1.78 -8.73
C MET A 140 2.10 -3.25 -8.30
N TYR A 141 2.92 -4.07 -8.96
CA TYR A 141 2.86 -5.54 -8.84
C TYR A 141 4.16 -6.17 -8.40
N ARG A 142 5.14 -5.39 -7.89
CA ARG A 142 6.41 -5.94 -7.40
C ARG A 142 6.14 -7.18 -6.52
N PRO A 143 6.53 -8.38 -6.95
CA PRO A 143 6.38 -9.56 -6.14
C PRO A 143 7.23 -9.36 -4.89
N ARG A 144 6.75 -9.87 -3.76
CA ARG A 144 7.52 -9.95 -2.51
C ARG A 144 8.62 -11.01 -2.68
N SER A 145 9.54 -10.81 -3.63
CA SER A 145 10.79 -11.55 -3.71
C SER A 145 11.87 -10.65 -3.17
N ASP A 146 12.11 -10.79 -1.86
CA ASP A 146 13.37 -10.59 -1.14
C ASP A 146 13.05 -10.42 0.35
N SER A 147 12.55 -11.50 0.95
CA SER A 147 12.81 -11.82 2.36
C SER A 147 13.89 -12.92 2.43
N SER A 148 14.86 -12.84 1.52
CA SER A 148 16.05 -13.67 1.47
C SER A 148 17.26 -12.77 1.28
N GLU A 149 17.53 -11.94 2.28
CA GLU A 149 18.89 -11.45 2.59
C GLU A 149 18.84 -10.80 3.98
N GLY A 150 19.37 -11.51 4.98
CA GLY A 150 19.53 -11.06 6.38
C GLY A 150 19.08 -12.08 7.42
#